data_AF-A0AAE0S5A8-F1
#
_entry.id   AF-A0AAE0S5A8-F1
#
_cell.length_a   1.000
_cell.length_b   1.000
_cell.length_c   1.000
_cell.angle_alpha   90.00
_cell.angle_beta   90.00
_cell.angle_gamma   90.00
#
_symmetry.space_group_name_H-M   'P 1'
#
loop_
_entity.id
_entity.type
_entity.pdbx_description
1 polymer ?
#
loop_
_entity_poly.entity_id
_entity_poly.type
_entity_poly.pdbx_seq_one_letter_code
_entity_poly.pdbx_strand_id
1 'polypeptide(L)'
;MVEKRNQKLFATLLVFSALIIMLYAIYFIQQNMTITNKSSEASFPANYAVILKFNLSIEDGEDEFSAAMTRLKEKNGHGKMKTYSASNSYSKFEVNDSLLCWEDSKFRETFEENCHFIQTYPTGDSGPYLKEIGLSRDFVDFPNFRIPVLVTAASSNHFLEVQALMRNLHSVVFPKYKNLKFIFYDIGLKENEKEMVKKHCRCEYRSFPFEKYPEHVKILKGYTFKPLITQTVLNEYGFVMWMDASVRFRTGELDSLFEMATKDGVKIIPGDLGVGYRTDPVTFKFLREDPCLFADKKEIQATFFMLYRTRFTIETIMRPWVSCALTSGCMYFPGSQSRISCANQNGLGFCHRFDQSVLSIILWRLYHADFGRVYIPETFFHIQRNHIARYFEYLEKKNNL
;
A
#
# COMPACT_ATOMS: atom_id res chain seq x y z
N MET A 1 32.19 43.69 34.33
CA MET A 1 30.95 43.30 35.06
C MET A 1 30.08 42.29 34.30
N VAL A 2 30.00 42.34 32.97
CA VAL A 2 29.18 41.44 32.14
C VAL A 2 29.72 40.00 32.11
N GLU A 3 31.03 39.83 32.10
CA GLU A 3 31.69 38.52 31.97
C GLU A 3 31.53 37.61 33.21
N LYS A 4 31.59 38.19 34.42
CA LYS A 4 31.28 37.47 35.68
C LYS A 4 29.79 37.08 35.81
N ARG A 5 28.89 37.80 35.13
CA ARG A 5 27.45 37.50 35.12
C ARG A 5 27.15 36.30 34.21
N ASN A 6 27.83 36.20 33.07
CA ASN A 6 27.70 35.07 32.15
C ASN A 6 28.27 33.77 32.70
N GLN A 7 29.38 33.81 33.45
CA GLN A 7 29.92 32.62 34.13
C GLN A 7 28.99 32.08 35.22
N LYS A 8 28.32 32.96 35.99
CA LYS A 8 27.31 32.53 36.96
C LYS A 8 26.10 31.91 36.29
N LEU A 9 25.62 32.49 35.19
CA LEU A 9 24.48 31.95 34.44
C LEU A 9 24.79 30.57 33.85
N PHE A 10 26.01 30.37 33.33
CA PHE A 10 26.46 29.09 32.78
C PHE A 10 26.61 28.02 33.86
N ALA A 11 27.13 28.37 35.04
CA ALA A 11 27.20 27.47 36.19
C ALA A 11 25.80 27.08 36.69
N THR A 12 24.85 28.02 36.72
CA THR A 12 23.46 27.72 37.09
C THR A 12 22.78 26.78 36.09
N LEU A 13 23.01 26.96 34.78
CA LEU A 13 22.50 26.07 33.73
C LEU A 13 23.05 24.64 33.84
N LEU A 14 24.34 24.49 34.18
CA LEU A 14 24.97 23.17 34.40
C LEU A 14 24.43 22.46 35.65
N VAL A 15 24.12 23.20 36.72
CA VAL A 15 23.50 22.62 37.92
C VAL A 15 22.06 22.19 37.62
N PHE A 16 21.31 22.97 36.85
CA PHE A 16 19.96 22.61 36.43
C PHE A 16 19.93 21.37 35.52
N SER A 17 20.87 21.24 34.58
CA SER A 17 20.93 20.05 33.72
C SER A 17 21.29 18.79 34.51
N ALA A 18 22.22 18.88 35.48
CA ALA A 18 22.55 17.77 36.36
C ALA A 18 21.38 17.32 37.25
N LEU A 19 20.57 18.28 37.75
CA LEU A 19 19.35 18.00 38.52
C LEU A 19 18.29 17.27 37.69
N ILE A 20 18.09 17.68 36.43
CA ILE A 20 17.14 17.02 35.52
C ILE A 20 17.58 15.57 35.24
N ILE A 21 18.87 15.34 35.01
CA ILE A 21 19.41 13.99 34.78
C ILE A 21 19.24 13.12 36.02
N MET A 22 19.50 13.64 37.23
CA MET A 22 19.25 12.90 38.48
C MET A 22 17.77 12.57 38.69
N LEU A 23 16.86 13.49 38.40
CA LEU A 23 15.42 13.24 38.51
C LEU A 23 14.94 12.17 37.52
N TYR A 24 15.47 12.16 36.30
CA TYR A 24 15.20 11.10 35.33
C TYR A 24 15.74 9.74 35.78
N ALA A 25 16.94 9.70 36.38
CA ALA A 25 17.51 8.47 36.91
C ALA A 25 16.68 7.92 38.08
N ILE A 26 16.23 8.78 39.01
CA ILE A 26 15.36 8.39 40.13
C ILE A 26 14.01 7.88 39.62
N TYR A 27 13.40 8.57 38.64
CA TYR A 27 12.16 8.12 38.01
C TYR A 27 12.31 6.73 37.37
N PHE A 28 13.41 6.49 36.66
CA PHE A 28 13.68 5.20 36.02
C PHE A 28 13.93 4.08 37.04
N ILE A 29 14.61 4.38 38.15
CA ILE A 29 14.81 3.43 39.25
C ILE A 29 13.47 3.11 39.95
N GLN A 30 12.59 4.11 40.16
CA GLN A 30 11.26 3.88 40.73
C GLN A 30 10.38 2.99 39.84
N GLN A 31 10.37 3.21 38.52
CA GLN A 31 9.61 2.37 37.59
C GLN A 31 10.10 0.91 37.61
N ASN A 32 11.42 0.69 37.69
CA ASN A 32 11.99 -0.66 37.74
C ASN A 32 11.80 -1.36 39.10
N MET A 33 11.74 -0.62 40.22
CA MET A 33 11.41 -1.21 41.54
C MET A 33 9.92 -1.53 41.72
N THR A 34 9.04 -0.96 40.88
CA THR A 34 7.60 -1.27 40.92
C THR A 34 7.27 -2.58 40.18
N ILE A 35 8.20 -3.07 39.34
CA ILE A 35 8.05 -4.31 38.55
C ILE A 35 8.47 -5.57 39.37
N THR A 36 9.22 -5.43 40.46
CA THR A 36 9.72 -6.57 41.25
C THR A 36 8.91 -6.90 42.52
N ASN A 37 7.81 -6.22 42.79
CA ASN A 37 6.98 -6.42 44.01
C ASN A 37 5.49 -6.68 43.74
N LYS A 38 5.18 -7.58 42.80
CA LYS A 38 3.87 -8.24 42.74
C LYS A 38 4.02 -9.74 42.43
N SER A 39 4.25 -10.51 43.49
CA SER A 39 3.94 -11.94 43.54
C SER A 39 3.28 -12.25 44.88
N SER A 40 1.96 -12.45 44.89
CA SER A 40 1.29 -13.51 45.65
C SER A 40 -0.23 -13.49 45.44
N GLU A 41 -0.75 -14.68 45.12
CA GLU A 41 -2.10 -15.19 45.41
C GLU A 41 -3.32 -14.68 44.61
N ALA A 42 -3.82 -15.54 43.69
CA ALA A 42 -5.25 -15.85 43.55
C ALA A 42 -5.49 -17.12 42.70
N SER A 43 -5.89 -18.19 43.37
CA SER A 43 -6.83 -19.28 42.99
C SER A 43 -7.05 -19.65 41.51
N PHE A 44 -6.69 -20.89 41.18
CA PHE A 44 -7.24 -21.68 40.07
C PHE A 44 -8.72 -22.08 40.33
N PRO A 45 -9.51 -22.23 39.26
CA PRO A 45 -10.29 -23.44 39.09
C PRO A 45 -9.91 -24.16 37.78
N ALA A 46 -9.79 -25.47 37.91
CA ALA A 46 -9.56 -26.42 36.85
C ALA A 46 -10.68 -26.38 35.79
N ASN A 47 -10.30 -26.37 34.51
CA ASN A 47 -10.80 -27.32 33.51
C ASN A 47 -10.05 -27.14 32.18
N TYR A 48 -9.76 -28.30 31.56
CA TYR A 48 -9.13 -28.52 30.25
C TYR A 48 -7.60 -28.52 30.17
N ALA A 49 -7.04 -29.58 30.75
CA ALA A 49 -5.86 -30.24 30.18
C ALA A 49 -6.33 -31.27 29.14
N VAL A 50 -5.97 -31.08 27.86
CA VAL A 50 -5.60 -32.18 26.96
C VAL A 50 -4.39 -31.71 26.18
N ILE A 51 -3.22 -32.20 26.60
CA ILE A 51 -1.98 -32.12 25.86
C ILE A 51 -1.97 -33.29 24.87
N LEU A 52 -1.83 -33.01 23.58
CA LEU A 52 -1.18 -33.93 22.65
C LEU A 52 0.01 -33.21 22.03
N LYS A 53 1.20 -33.57 22.52
CA LYS A 53 2.46 -33.36 21.81
C LYS A 53 2.45 -34.25 20.59
N PHE A 54 2.68 -33.67 19.41
CA PHE A 54 3.33 -34.37 18.31
C PHE A 54 4.52 -33.54 17.84
N ASN A 55 5.70 -34.00 18.26
CA ASN A 55 6.87 -33.95 17.39
C ASN A 55 6.56 -34.90 16.24
N LEU A 56 6.75 -34.49 15.00
CA LEU A 56 7.31 -35.35 13.96
C LEU A 56 7.77 -34.51 12.77
N SER A 57 8.89 -35.00 12.26
CA SER A 57 9.69 -34.57 11.14
C SER A 57 8.94 -34.52 9.82
N ILE A 58 9.47 -33.67 8.95
CA ILE A 58 9.23 -33.59 7.51
C ILE A 58 9.33 -35.00 6.90
N GLU A 59 8.22 -35.52 6.35
CA GLU A 59 8.07 -36.27 5.10
C GLU A 59 6.62 -36.78 5.00
N ASP A 60 6.05 -36.75 3.78
CA ASP A 60 4.75 -37.32 3.35
C ASP A 60 3.45 -36.57 3.67
N GLY A 61 3.11 -35.60 2.82
CA GLY A 61 1.82 -34.91 2.80
C GLY A 61 1.01 -35.16 1.53
N GLU A 62 0.38 -36.33 1.40
CA GLU A 62 -0.74 -36.57 0.47
C GLU A 62 -1.89 -37.43 1.07
N ASP A 63 -1.66 -38.17 2.16
CA ASP A 63 -2.63 -39.16 2.65
C ASP A 63 -3.72 -38.64 3.61
N GLU A 64 -3.50 -37.55 4.35
CA GLU A 64 -4.50 -37.06 5.31
C GLU A 64 -5.72 -36.41 4.64
N PHE A 65 -5.53 -35.77 3.48
CA PHE A 65 -6.63 -35.19 2.71
C PHE A 65 -7.51 -36.29 2.07
N SER A 66 -6.89 -37.38 1.62
CA SER A 66 -7.57 -38.55 1.07
C SER A 66 -8.41 -39.29 2.13
N ALA A 67 -7.87 -39.41 3.35
CA ALA A 67 -8.58 -39.98 4.49
C ALA A 67 -9.79 -39.12 4.94
N ALA A 68 -9.65 -37.79 4.94
CA ALA A 68 -10.74 -36.87 5.27
C ALA A 68 -11.88 -36.92 4.23
N MET A 69 -11.54 -37.04 2.94
CA MET A 69 -12.52 -37.16 1.86
C MET A 69 -13.24 -38.52 1.84
N THR A 70 -12.59 -39.59 2.30
CA THR A 70 -13.19 -40.93 2.39
C THR A 70 -14.24 -41.00 3.51
N ARG A 71 -13.99 -40.34 4.66
CA ARG A 71 -14.95 -40.25 5.77
C ARG A 71 -16.20 -39.43 5.43
N LEU A 72 -16.10 -38.49 4.49
CA LEU A 72 -17.24 -37.72 3.98
C LEU A 72 -18.10 -38.52 2.99
N LYS A 73 -17.53 -39.52 2.30
CA LYS A 73 -18.26 -40.41 1.38
C LYS A 73 -19.11 -41.46 2.09
N GLU A 74 -18.73 -41.90 3.28
CA GLU A 74 -19.49 -42.90 4.03
C GLU A 74 -20.75 -42.35 4.71
N LYS A 75 -20.85 -41.03 4.89
CA LYS A 75 -21.99 -40.38 5.57
C LYS A 75 -23.19 -40.04 4.67
N ASN A 76 -23.07 -40.15 3.35
CA ASN A 76 -24.16 -39.82 2.42
C ASN A 76 -24.42 -40.99 1.46
N GLY A 77 -25.41 -41.81 1.82
CA GLY A 77 -25.87 -42.92 1.01
C GLY A 77 -26.42 -42.50 -0.36
N HIS A 78 -25.99 -43.26 -1.37
CA HIS A 78 -26.61 -43.52 -2.68
C HIS A 78 -27.20 -42.34 -3.48
N GLY A 79 -26.38 -41.79 -4.37
CA GLY A 79 -26.83 -41.00 -5.52
C GLY A 79 -25.78 -41.03 -6.65
N LYS A 80 -26.22 -41.34 -7.88
CA LYS A 80 -25.41 -41.59 -9.09
C LYS A 80 -24.27 -40.59 -9.32
N MET A 81 -23.09 -41.12 -9.68
CA MET A 81 -21.90 -40.40 -10.10
C MET A 81 -22.17 -39.59 -11.38
N LYS A 82 -22.25 -38.25 -11.27
CA LYS A 82 -22.09 -37.34 -12.40
C LYS A 82 -20.66 -36.82 -12.38
N THR A 83 -19.97 -36.96 -13.51
CA THR A 83 -18.70 -36.32 -13.79
C THR A 83 -18.88 -34.79 -13.73
N TYR A 84 -18.29 -34.14 -12.72
CA TYR A 84 -18.24 -32.69 -12.65
C TYR A 84 -16.99 -32.21 -13.39
N SER A 85 -17.19 -31.64 -14.59
CA SER A 85 -16.25 -30.68 -15.15
C SER A 85 -16.20 -29.47 -14.22
N ALA A 86 -15.00 -28.96 -13.96
CA ALA A 86 -14.79 -27.73 -13.20
C ALA A 86 -15.44 -26.56 -13.96
N SER A 87 -16.70 -26.30 -13.63
CA SER A 87 -17.52 -25.23 -14.17
C SER A 87 -18.06 -24.40 -13.02
N ASN A 88 -17.77 -23.10 -13.10
CA ASN A 88 -18.35 -21.98 -12.37
C ASN A 88 -19.49 -22.30 -11.38
N SER A 89 -19.18 -22.26 -10.08
CA SER A 89 -20.09 -21.67 -9.09
C SER A 89 -19.32 -21.37 -7.81
N TYR A 90 -18.84 -20.14 -7.65
CA TYR A 90 -18.75 -19.58 -6.31
C TYR A 90 -20.19 -19.37 -5.86
N SER A 91 -20.74 -20.35 -5.15
CA SER A 91 -22.02 -20.19 -4.49
C SER A 91 -21.90 -19.03 -3.51
N LYS A 92 -22.88 -18.14 -3.58
CA LYS A 92 -23.03 -16.94 -2.78
C LYS A 92 -23.28 -17.34 -1.31
N PHE A 93 -22.22 -17.72 -0.59
CA PHE A 93 -22.28 -17.78 0.87
C PHE A 93 -22.39 -16.33 1.36
N GLU A 94 -23.56 -15.95 1.87
CA GLU A 94 -23.70 -14.76 2.70
C GLU A 94 -22.92 -15.03 3.99
N VAL A 95 -21.64 -14.67 3.98
CA VAL A 95 -20.84 -14.65 5.20
C VAL A 95 -21.41 -13.54 6.05
N ASN A 96 -21.94 -13.88 7.23
CA ASN A 96 -22.37 -12.87 8.20
C ASN A 96 -21.16 -12.00 8.55
N ASP A 97 -21.29 -10.67 8.44
CA ASP A 97 -20.24 -9.71 8.75
C ASP A 97 -19.63 -9.95 10.15
N SER A 98 -20.43 -10.42 11.11
CA SER A 98 -19.96 -10.76 12.46
C SER A 98 -18.99 -11.94 12.53
N LEU A 99 -18.97 -12.82 11.52
CA LEU A 99 -18.01 -13.93 11.42
C LEU A 99 -16.67 -13.48 10.80
N LEU A 100 -16.61 -12.26 10.24
CA LEU A 100 -15.40 -11.67 9.67
C LEU A 100 -14.67 -10.74 10.64
N CYS A 101 -15.38 -10.13 11.60
CA CYS A 101 -14.79 -9.30 12.64
C CYS A 101 -13.99 -10.11 13.66
N TRP A 102 -12.94 -9.51 14.22
CA TRP A 102 -12.19 -10.10 15.32
C TRP A 102 -12.57 -9.41 16.62
N GLU A 103 -12.82 -10.20 17.66
CA GLU A 103 -13.13 -9.64 18.98
C GLU A 103 -11.96 -8.78 19.49
N ASP A 104 -12.28 -7.62 20.09
CA ASP A 104 -11.34 -6.67 20.71
C ASP A 104 -10.26 -6.04 19.80
N SER A 105 -10.46 -6.09 18.48
CA SER A 105 -9.55 -5.42 17.55
C SER A 105 -9.56 -3.89 17.75
N LYS A 106 -8.38 -3.26 17.77
CA LYS A 106 -8.22 -1.79 17.86
C LYS A 106 -6.98 -1.27 17.14
N PHE A 107 -7.01 0.00 16.77
CA PHE A 107 -5.79 0.74 16.47
C PHE A 107 -4.88 0.80 17.71
N ARG A 108 -3.56 0.77 17.52
CA ARG A 108 -2.64 1.04 18.64
C ARG A 108 -2.73 2.51 19.01
N GLU A 109 -2.37 2.85 20.24
CA GLU A 109 -2.60 4.18 20.78
C GLU A 109 -1.65 5.21 20.18
N THR A 110 -0.41 4.79 19.89
CA THR A 110 0.64 5.66 19.34
C THR A 110 0.93 5.39 17.87
N PHE A 111 1.48 6.41 17.20
CA PHE A 111 1.94 6.29 15.82
C PHE A 111 3.07 5.24 15.71
N GLU A 112 3.97 5.22 16.69
CA GLU A 112 5.12 4.32 16.76
C GLU A 112 4.68 2.84 16.91
N GLU A 113 3.71 2.56 17.77
CA GLU A 113 3.17 1.20 17.91
C GLU A 113 2.48 0.71 16.64
N ASN A 114 1.74 1.58 15.95
CA ASN A 114 1.12 1.21 14.67
C ASN A 114 2.19 1.02 13.58
N CYS A 115 3.27 1.81 13.58
CA CYS A 115 4.44 1.59 12.72
C CYS A 115 5.06 0.21 12.97
N HIS A 116 5.30 -0.16 14.23
CA HIS A 116 5.80 -1.49 14.60
C HIS A 116 4.84 -2.61 14.21
N PHE A 117 3.53 -2.40 14.37
CA PHE A 117 2.53 -3.38 13.94
C PHE A 117 2.63 -3.67 12.44
N ILE A 118 2.73 -2.64 11.59
CA ILE A 118 2.90 -2.81 10.14
C ILE A 118 4.20 -3.52 9.80
N GLN A 119 5.28 -3.28 10.54
CA GLN A 119 6.55 -3.98 10.35
C GLN A 119 6.45 -5.49 10.62
N THR A 120 5.39 -5.95 11.30
CA THR A 120 5.09 -7.39 11.50
C THR A 120 4.27 -8.01 10.37
N TYR A 121 3.84 -7.24 9.37
CA TYR A 121 3.09 -7.78 8.24
C TYR A 121 3.89 -8.87 7.52
N PRO A 122 3.25 -10.01 7.17
CA PRO A 122 3.94 -11.07 6.44
C PRO A 122 4.51 -10.57 5.13
N THR A 123 5.76 -10.96 4.83
CA THR A 123 6.36 -10.71 3.52
C THR A 123 5.95 -11.75 2.47
N GLY A 124 5.35 -12.87 2.90
CA GLY A 124 5.03 -14.00 2.02
C GLY A 124 6.22 -14.43 1.17
N ASP A 125 5.97 -14.70 -0.10
CA ASP A 125 6.98 -15.15 -1.07
C ASP A 125 7.78 -14.00 -1.70
N SER A 126 7.62 -12.76 -1.21
CA SER A 126 8.27 -11.58 -1.80
C SER A 126 9.79 -11.52 -1.59
N GLY A 127 10.33 -12.33 -0.67
CA GLY A 127 11.74 -12.28 -0.22
C GLY A 127 12.78 -12.14 -1.33
N PRO A 128 12.81 -13.03 -2.35
CA PRO A 128 13.77 -12.95 -3.46
C PRO A 128 13.74 -11.62 -4.22
N TYR A 129 12.54 -11.04 -4.38
CA TYR A 129 12.31 -9.82 -5.18
C TYR A 129 12.58 -8.54 -4.40
N LEU A 130 12.40 -8.54 -3.07
CA LEU A 130 12.66 -7.36 -2.23
C LEU A 130 14.11 -6.89 -2.34
N LYS A 131 15.06 -7.82 -2.51
CA LYS A 131 16.46 -7.49 -2.74
C LYS A 131 16.71 -6.83 -4.08
N GLU A 132 16.10 -7.36 -5.14
CA GLU A 132 16.27 -6.83 -6.49
C GLU A 132 15.68 -5.43 -6.61
N ILE A 133 14.51 -5.20 -6.02
CA ILE A 133 13.82 -3.90 -6.06
C ILE A 133 14.35 -2.90 -5.01
N GLY A 134 15.51 -3.16 -4.41
CA GLY A 134 16.21 -2.23 -3.53
C GLY A 134 15.59 -2.02 -2.15
N LEU A 135 14.78 -2.96 -1.67
CA LEU A 135 14.16 -2.94 -0.33
C LEU A 135 14.93 -3.76 0.72
N SER A 136 15.95 -4.54 0.33
CA SER A 136 16.78 -5.30 1.30
C SER A 136 18.16 -4.69 1.55
N ARG A 137 18.48 -3.53 0.95
CA ARG A 137 19.79 -2.88 1.08
C ARG A 137 19.76 -1.88 2.24
N ASP A 138 20.94 -1.55 2.75
CA ASP A 138 21.10 -0.46 3.72
C ASP A 138 20.45 0.82 3.17
N PHE A 139 19.71 1.50 4.03
CA PHE A 139 19.04 2.73 3.65
C PHE A 139 20.09 3.81 3.41
N VAL A 140 20.24 4.25 2.15
CA VAL A 140 21.09 5.38 1.77
C VAL A 140 20.22 6.61 1.62
N ASP A 141 20.57 7.68 2.33
CA ASP A 141 19.93 8.98 2.20
C ASP A 141 20.14 9.53 0.78
N PHE A 142 19.06 10.06 0.21
CA PHE A 142 19.09 10.74 -1.07
C PHE A 142 19.30 12.25 -0.88
N PRO A 143 19.80 12.97 -1.91
CA PRO A 143 19.74 14.42 -1.90
C PRO A 143 18.29 14.89 -1.70
N ASN A 144 18.10 16.02 -1.02
CA ASN A 144 16.77 16.57 -0.77
C ASN A 144 16.14 17.05 -2.09
N PHE A 145 15.18 16.28 -2.62
CA PHE A 145 14.49 16.61 -3.87
C PHE A 145 13.25 17.46 -3.59
N ARG A 146 13.23 18.68 -4.13
CA ARG A 146 12.09 19.59 -3.99
C ARG A 146 10.98 19.34 -5.02
N ILE A 147 11.28 18.61 -6.10
CA ILE A 147 10.39 18.41 -7.24
C ILE A 147 10.27 16.92 -7.51
N PRO A 148 9.06 16.37 -7.68
CA PRO A 148 8.86 14.95 -7.93
C PRO A 148 9.15 14.58 -9.38
N VAL A 149 9.43 13.31 -9.60
CA VAL A 149 9.30 12.69 -10.92
C VAL A 149 7.84 12.33 -11.14
N LEU A 150 7.28 12.80 -12.25
CA LEU A 150 5.96 12.41 -12.71
C LEU A 150 5.99 10.99 -13.25
N VAL A 151 5.07 10.14 -12.83
CA VAL A 151 5.00 8.74 -13.27
C VAL A 151 3.57 8.37 -13.66
N THR A 152 3.41 7.75 -14.84
CA THR A 152 2.17 7.09 -15.25
C THR A 152 2.50 5.72 -15.83
N ALA A 153 1.51 4.83 -15.87
CA ALA A 153 1.57 3.59 -16.65
C ALA A 153 0.29 3.41 -17.46
N ALA A 154 0.39 2.81 -18.65
CA ALA A 154 -0.79 2.47 -19.44
C ALA A 154 -0.57 1.25 -20.34
N SER A 155 -1.65 0.49 -20.51
CA SER A 155 -1.81 -0.56 -21.52
C SER A 155 -2.77 -0.08 -22.62
N SER A 156 -2.87 -0.86 -23.70
CA SER A 156 -3.62 -0.50 -24.91
C SER A 156 -5.07 -0.06 -24.64
N ASN A 157 -5.74 -0.67 -23.65
CA ASN A 157 -7.13 -0.34 -23.30
C ASN A 157 -7.30 1.06 -22.66
N HIS A 158 -6.22 1.71 -22.21
CA HIS A 158 -6.22 3.10 -21.72
C HIS A 158 -5.42 4.05 -22.63
N PHE A 159 -5.03 3.63 -23.84
CA PHE A 159 -4.15 4.39 -24.71
C PHE A 159 -4.68 5.79 -25.06
N LEU A 160 -5.97 5.93 -25.39
CA LEU A 160 -6.56 7.25 -25.67
C LEU A 160 -6.79 8.08 -24.41
N GLU A 161 -7.02 7.44 -23.26
CA GLU A 161 -7.20 8.14 -21.99
C GLU A 161 -5.87 8.74 -21.50
N VAL A 162 -4.77 8.01 -21.64
CA VAL A 162 -3.44 8.51 -21.25
C VAL A 162 -2.95 9.61 -22.19
N GLN A 163 -3.36 9.60 -23.46
CA GLN A 163 -3.13 10.74 -24.36
C GLN A 163 -3.82 12.02 -23.87
N ALA A 164 -5.00 11.92 -23.25
CA ALA A 164 -5.66 13.08 -22.66
C ALA A 164 -4.93 13.59 -21.40
N LEU A 165 -4.34 12.70 -20.58
CA LEU A 165 -3.41 13.10 -19.52
C LEU A 165 -2.20 13.84 -20.11
N MET A 166 -1.55 13.28 -21.14
CA MET A 166 -0.36 13.90 -21.75
C MET A 166 -0.66 15.25 -22.38
N ARG A 167 -1.80 15.40 -23.07
CA ARG A 167 -2.27 16.69 -23.56
C ARG A 167 -2.38 17.70 -22.42
N ASN A 168 -2.98 17.31 -21.30
CA ASN A 168 -3.15 18.16 -20.13
C ASN A 168 -1.81 18.52 -19.48
N LEU A 169 -0.86 17.57 -19.34
CA LEU A 169 0.49 17.84 -18.86
C LEU A 169 1.22 18.86 -19.76
N HIS A 170 1.14 18.68 -21.08
CA HIS A 170 1.80 19.55 -22.06
C HIS A 170 1.25 20.98 -22.03
N SER A 171 -0.05 21.15 -21.82
CA SER A 171 -0.69 22.47 -21.83
C SER A 171 -0.74 23.16 -20.48
N VAL A 172 -0.74 22.42 -19.36
CA VAL A 172 -0.95 22.98 -18.01
C VAL A 172 0.30 22.93 -17.15
N VAL A 173 0.99 21.79 -17.09
CA VAL A 173 2.09 21.57 -16.11
C VAL A 173 3.45 21.93 -16.70
N PHE A 174 3.79 21.40 -17.87
CA PHE A 174 5.11 21.60 -18.47
C PHE A 174 5.46 23.04 -18.88
N PRO A 175 4.50 23.94 -19.16
CA PRO A 175 4.82 25.35 -19.36
C PRO A 175 5.38 26.03 -18.09
N LYS A 176 5.01 25.54 -16.90
CA LYS A 176 5.50 26.04 -15.60
C LYS A 176 6.80 25.36 -15.19
N TYR A 177 6.95 24.07 -15.47
CA TYR A 177 8.14 23.30 -15.12
C TYR A 177 8.87 22.78 -16.37
N LYS A 178 9.83 23.56 -16.89
CA LYS A 178 10.52 23.25 -18.15
C LYS A 178 11.31 21.93 -18.13
N ASN A 179 11.87 21.56 -16.97
CA ASN A 179 12.73 20.38 -16.79
C ASN A 179 12.11 19.30 -15.90
N LEU A 180 10.77 19.30 -15.74
CA LEU A 180 10.11 18.28 -14.95
C LEU A 180 10.28 16.91 -15.61
N LYS A 181 10.83 15.94 -14.87
CA LYS A 181 11.00 14.59 -15.38
C LYS A 181 9.65 13.87 -15.38
N PHE A 182 9.31 13.28 -16.51
CA PHE A 182 8.10 12.46 -16.69
C PHE A 182 8.48 11.10 -17.24
N ILE A 183 8.10 10.04 -16.52
CA ILE A 183 8.36 8.66 -16.90
C ILE A 183 7.03 7.98 -17.23
N PHE A 184 6.96 7.42 -18.43
CA PHE A 184 5.85 6.59 -18.88
C PHE A 184 6.25 5.12 -18.85
N TYR A 185 5.49 4.31 -18.12
CA TYR A 185 5.64 2.86 -18.12
C TYR A 185 4.62 2.20 -19.06
N ASP A 186 5.14 1.52 -20.08
CA ASP A 186 4.38 0.59 -20.91
C ASP A 186 4.16 -0.72 -20.16
N ILE A 187 2.89 -1.00 -19.88
CA ILE A 187 2.42 -2.22 -19.20
C ILE A 187 1.58 -3.10 -20.15
N GLY A 188 1.60 -2.84 -21.46
CA GLY A 188 0.85 -3.62 -22.46
C GLY A 188 0.31 -2.82 -23.64
N LEU A 189 1.11 -1.94 -24.24
CA LEU A 189 0.80 -1.23 -25.49
C LEU A 189 1.06 -2.11 -26.72
N LYS A 190 0.33 -1.84 -27.81
CA LYS A 190 0.63 -2.38 -29.15
C LYS A 190 1.82 -1.66 -29.78
N GLU A 191 2.51 -2.30 -30.72
CA GLU A 191 3.75 -1.73 -31.28
C GLU A 191 3.59 -0.32 -31.88
N ASN A 192 2.52 -0.10 -32.65
CA ASN A 192 2.21 1.22 -33.19
C ASN A 192 1.94 2.27 -32.08
N GLU A 193 1.28 1.87 -30.99
CA GLU A 193 1.03 2.75 -29.84
C GLU A 193 2.34 3.11 -29.13
N LYS A 194 3.27 2.16 -28.99
CA LYS A 194 4.61 2.40 -28.42
C LYS A 194 5.39 3.44 -29.22
N GLU A 195 5.39 3.31 -30.55
CA GLU A 195 6.04 4.26 -31.45
C GLU A 195 5.47 5.67 -31.27
N MET A 196 4.14 5.79 -31.21
CA MET A 196 3.48 7.08 -30.99
C MET A 196 3.84 7.70 -29.63
N VAL A 197 3.87 6.90 -28.55
CA VAL A 197 4.29 7.41 -27.22
C VAL A 197 5.72 7.91 -27.28
N LYS A 198 6.67 7.09 -27.76
CA LYS A 198 8.10 7.45 -27.83
C LYS A 198 8.33 8.75 -28.62
N LYS A 199 7.55 8.96 -29.69
CA LYS A 199 7.65 10.14 -30.54
C LYS A 199 7.05 11.41 -29.91
N HIS A 200 5.95 11.30 -29.17
CA HIS A 200 5.13 12.46 -28.81
C HIS A 200 5.00 12.76 -27.33
N CYS A 201 5.33 11.85 -26.41
CA CYS A 201 4.97 11.99 -24.99
C CYS A 201 5.77 13.05 -24.21
N ARG A 202 6.88 13.57 -24.76
CA ARG A 202 7.89 14.38 -24.04
C ARG A 202 8.21 13.75 -22.67
N CYS A 203 8.54 12.46 -22.70
CA CYS A 203 8.72 11.63 -21.53
C CYS A 203 9.87 10.64 -21.71
N GLU A 204 10.36 10.08 -20.61
CA GLU A 204 11.16 8.87 -20.62
C GLU A 204 10.24 7.66 -20.73
N TYR A 205 10.33 6.94 -21.85
CA TYR A 205 9.58 5.71 -22.06
C TYR A 205 10.31 4.51 -21.44
N ARG A 206 9.59 3.69 -20.67
CA ARG A 206 10.10 2.42 -20.11
C ARG A 206 9.09 1.30 -20.33
N SER A 207 9.56 0.12 -20.74
CA SER A 207 8.73 -1.09 -20.68
C SER A 207 8.81 -1.68 -19.27
N PHE A 208 7.68 -2.07 -18.69
CA PHE A 208 7.65 -2.72 -17.39
C PHE A 208 8.19 -4.16 -17.51
N PRO A 209 9.21 -4.55 -16.72
CA PRO A 209 9.90 -5.83 -16.90
C PRO A 209 9.14 -6.97 -16.19
N PHE A 210 7.99 -7.36 -16.72
CA PHE A 210 7.14 -8.40 -16.13
C PHE A 210 7.88 -9.71 -15.82
N GLU A 211 8.83 -10.10 -16.67
CA GLU A 211 9.60 -11.35 -16.52
C GLU A 211 10.50 -11.39 -15.27
N LYS A 212 10.70 -10.26 -14.59
CA LYS A 212 11.44 -10.18 -13.33
C LYS A 212 10.60 -10.52 -12.10
N TYR A 213 9.29 -10.66 -12.25
CA TYR A 213 8.34 -10.74 -11.15
C TYR A 213 7.48 -12.01 -11.25
N PRO A 214 6.80 -12.42 -10.16
CA PRO A 214 5.90 -13.57 -10.19
C PRO A 214 4.83 -13.44 -11.28
N GLU A 215 4.38 -14.58 -11.82
CA GLU A 215 3.43 -14.62 -12.95
C GLU A 215 2.15 -13.81 -12.72
N HIS A 216 1.64 -13.72 -11.49
CA HIS A 216 0.43 -12.94 -11.22
C HIS A 216 0.62 -11.43 -11.44
N VAL A 217 1.85 -10.92 -11.47
CA VAL A 217 2.13 -9.50 -11.76
C VAL A 217 1.78 -9.14 -13.20
N LYS A 218 1.81 -10.11 -14.13
CA LYS A 218 1.34 -9.93 -15.52
C LYS A 218 -0.15 -9.65 -15.62
N ILE A 219 -0.93 -9.93 -14.56
CA ILE A 219 -2.38 -9.73 -14.53
C ILE A 219 -2.67 -8.28 -14.15
N LEU A 220 -2.83 -7.42 -15.16
CA LEU A 220 -2.97 -5.96 -14.99
C LEU A 220 -4.14 -5.54 -14.08
N LYS A 221 -5.22 -6.32 -14.04
CA LYS A 221 -6.37 -6.07 -13.14
C LYS A 221 -6.02 -6.21 -11.64
N GLY A 222 -4.88 -6.81 -11.31
CA GLY A 222 -4.35 -6.87 -9.96
C GLY A 222 -3.62 -5.59 -9.52
N TYR A 223 -3.32 -4.67 -10.46
CA TYR A 223 -2.63 -3.39 -10.21
C TYR A 223 -1.30 -3.49 -9.46
N THR A 224 -0.73 -4.69 -9.33
CA THR A 224 0.50 -4.99 -8.58
C THR A 224 1.73 -4.29 -9.16
N PHE A 225 1.71 -3.94 -10.45
CA PHE A 225 2.78 -3.19 -11.10
C PHE A 225 3.02 -1.80 -10.50
N LYS A 226 1.99 -1.16 -9.92
CA LYS A 226 2.06 0.24 -9.44
C LYS A 226 2.98 0.40 -8.22
N PRO A 227 2.86 -0.41 -7.14
CA PRO A 227 3.85 -0.44 -6.06
C PRO A 227 5.28 -0.70 -6.56
N LEU A 228 5.45 -1.61 -7.53
CA LEU A 228 6.76 -2.00 -8.06
C LEU A 228 7.41 -0.88 -8.86
N ILE A 229 6.67 -0.23 -9.76
CA ILE A 229 7.13 0.94 -10.49
C ILE A 229 7.47 2.06 -9.50
N THR A 230 6.58 2.32 -8.54
CA THR A 230 6.78 3.38 -7.55
C THR A 230 8.07 3.17 -6.77
N GLN A 231 8.32 1.96 -6.27
CA GLN A 231 9.56 1.63 -5.55
C GLN A 231 10.79 1.79 -6.43
N THR A 232 10.70 1.36 -7.69
CA THR A 232 11.81 1.49 -8.66
C THR A 232 12.16 2.96 -8.86
N VAL A 233 11.18 3.81 -9.12
CA VAL A 233 11.41 5.26 -9.33
C VAL A 233 11.85 5.95 -8.03
N LEU A 234 11.33 5.55 -6.86
CA LEU A 234 11.80 6.06 -5.57
C LEU A 234 13.27 5.73 -5.31
N ASN A 235 13.76 4.56 -5.74
CA ASN A 235 15.18 4.20 -5.65
C ASN A 235 16.07 5.00 -6.61
N GLU A 236 15.52 5.56 -7.69
CA GLU A 236 16.29 6.33 -8.65
C GLU A 236 16.27 7.83 -8.33
N TYR A 237 15.13 8.36 -7.87
CA TYR A 237 14.90 9.82 -7.78
C TYR A 237 14.38 10.31 -6.44
N GLY A 238 14.09 9.44 -5.47
CA GLY A 238 13.69 9.85 -4.12
C GLY A 238 12.34 10.56 -3.99
N PHE A 239 11.67 11.01 -5.05
CA PHE A 239 10.37 11.67 -4.97
C PHE A 239 9.50 11.34 -6.18
N VAL A 240 8.35 10.72 -5.95
CA VAL A 240 7.42 10.27 -6.99
C VAL A 240 6.07 10.97 -6.86
N MET A 241 5.53 11.43 -7.98
CA MET A 241 4.12 11.76 -8.16
C MET A 241 3.53 10.78 -9.17
N TRP A 242 2.72 9.84 -8.68
CA TRP A 242 1.98 8.92 -9.54
C TRP A 242 0.67 9.54 -10.01
N MET A 243 0.36 9.34 -11.29
CA MET A 243 -0.92 9.70 -11.88
C MET A 243 -1.41 8.57 -12.79
N ASP A 244 -2.65 8.13 -12.60
CA ASP A 244 -3.33 7.30 -13.59
C ASP A 244 -3.73 8.15 -14.81
N ALA A 245 -4.05 7.46 -15.92
CA ALA A 245 -4.48 8.07 -17.17
C ALA A 245 -5.69 9.03 -17.05
N SER A 246 -6.49 8.91 -15.99
CA SER A 246 -7.69 9.73 -15.74
C SER A 246 -7.44 11.06 -15.01
N VAL A 247 -6.21 11.34 -14.56
CA VAL A 247 -5.87 12.58 -13.83
C VAL A 247 -5.86 13.80 -14.77
N ARG A 248 -6.48 14.91 -14.36
CA ARG A 248 -6.48 16.18 -15.10
C ARG A 248 -6.14 17.35 -14.19
N PHE A 249 -4.97 17.94 -14.38
CA PHE A 249 -4.52 19.13 -13.67
C PHE A 249 -5.36 20.35 -14.03
N ARG A 250 -5.79 21.07 -12.99
CA ARG A 250 -6.52 22.35 -13.08
C ARG A 250 -5.56 23.54 -13.16
N THR A 251 -4.38 23.38 -12.56
CA THR A 251 -3.35 24.41 -12.48
C THR A 251 -1.96 23.80 -12.65
N GLY A 252 -1.03 24.59 -13.16
CA GLY A 252 0.40 24.27 -13.18
C GLY A 252 1.15 24.79 -11.95
N GLU A 253 0.49 25.49 -11.02
CA GLU A 253 1.06 25.96 -9.76
C GLU A 253 1.02 24.81 -8.73
N LEU A 254 2.07 23.99 -8.68
CA LEU A 254 2.12 22.76 -7.87
C LEU A 254 3.12 22.82 -6.71
N ASP A 255 3.80 23.95 -6.49
CA ASP A 255 4.87 24.07 -5.51
C ASP A 255 4.39 23.77 -4.07
N SER A 256 3.21 24.28 -3.69
CA SER A 256 2.63 23.98 -2.38
C SER A 256 2.24 22.51 -2.23
N LEU A 257 1.83 21.84 -3.31
CA LEU A 257 1.58 20.40 -3.30
C LEU A 257 2.88 19.62 -3.12
N PHE A 258 3.96 20.05 -3.77
CA PHE A 258 5.28 19.44 -3.60
C PHE A 258 5.79 19.61 -2.17
N GLU A 259 5.68 20.81 -1.60
CA GLU A 259 6.08 21.11 -0.22
C GLU A 259 5.29 20.28 0.80
N MET A 260 3.98 20.14 0.62
CA MET A 260 3.15 19.28 1.47
C MET A 260 3.63 17.82 1.43
N ALA A 261 3.95 17.30 0.24
CA ALA A 261 4.38 15.92 0.09
C ALA A 261 5.79 15.65 0.62
N THR A 262 6.73 16.59 0.49
CA THR A 262 8.07 16.47 1.08
C THR A 262 8.02 16.54 2.60
N LYS A 263 7.14 17.37 3.17
CA LYS A 263 6.95 17.51 4.63
C LYS A 263 6.37 16.25 5.27
N ASP A 264 5.34 15.67 4.67
CA ASP A 264 4.59 14.56 5.27
C ASP A 264 5.02 13.18 4.76
N GLY A 265 5.88 13.12 3.74
CA GLY A 265 6.36 11.87 3.15
C GLY A 265 5.36 11.20 2.20
N VAL A 266 4.06 11.38 2.42
CA VAL A 266 3.00 10.80 1.60
C VAL A 266 1.81 11.75 1.45
N LYS A 267 1.26 11.81 0.24
CA LYS A 267 0.02 12.52 -0.08
C LYS A 267 -0.87 11.69 -0.98
N ILE A 268 -2.16 11.60 -0.67
CA ILE A 268 -3.15 10.80 -1.39
C ILE A 268 -4.45 11.58 -1.55
N ILE A 269 -5.38 11.04 -2.35
CA ILE A 269 -6.74 11.56 -2.46
C ILE A 269 -7.75 10.62 -1.76
N PRO A 270 -8.74 11.16 -1.05
CA PRO A 270 -9.79 10.36 -0.43
C PRO A 270 -10.71 9.73 -1.48
N GLY A 271 -11.25 8.57 -1.17
CA GLY A 271 -12.39 7.95 -1.85
C GLY A 271 -13.65 8.00 -0.98
N ASP A 272 -14.69 7.30 -1.43
CA ASP A 272 -16.05 7.53 -0.92
C ASP A 272 -16.52 6.51 0.12
N LEU A 273 -16.06 5.26 0.01
CA LEU A 273 -16.58 4.11 0.75
C LEU A 273 -15.51 3.49 1.65
N GLY A 274 -15.97 2.74 2.66
CA GLY A 274 -15.12 2.08 3.65
C GLY A 274 -14.17 1.04 3.06
N VAL A 275 -12.94 1.00 3.55
CA VAL A 275 -11.88 0.04 3.17
C VAL A 275 -12.31 -1.39 3.48
N GLY A 276 -12.98 -1.61 4.62
CA GLY A 276 -13.51 -2.91 5.05
C GLY A 276 -14.51 -3.50 4.06
N TYR A 277 -15.32 -2.66 3.42
CA TYR A 277 -16.29 -3.10 2.42
C TYR A 277 -15.62 -3.38 1.06
N ARG A 278 -14.55 -2.67 0.72
CA ARG A 278 -13.93 -2.70 -0.61
C ARG A 278 -12.64 -3.50 -0.70
N THR A 279 -12.39 -4.31 0.31
CA THR A 279 -11.22 -5.17 0.40
C THR A 279 -11.63 -6.58 0.76
N ASP A 280 -11.27 -7.56 -0.08
CA ASP A 280 -11.54 -8.97 0.17
C ASP A 280 -10.94 -9.42 1.52
N PRO A 281 -11.65 -10.24 2.32
CA PRO A 281 -11.14 -10.75 3.59
C PRO A 281 -9.82 -11.52 3.47
N VAL A 282 -9.50 -12.08 2.30
CA VAL A 282 -8.19 -12.72 2.04
C VAL A 282 -7.04 -11.73 2.26
N THR A 283 -7.17 -10.49 1.79
CA THR A 283 -6.15 -9.44 1.98
C THR A 283 -6.01 -9.05 3.45
N PHE A 284 -7.13 -8.89 4.17
CA PHE A 284 -7.12 -8.60 5.61
C PHE A 284 -6.46 -9.73 6.41
N LYS A 285 -6.82 -10.99 6.12
CA LYS A 285 -6.20 -12.17 6.73
C LYS A 285 -4.69 -12.21 6.49
N PHE A 286 -4.25 -11.90 5.28
CA PHE A 286 -2.82 -11.83 4.97
C PHE A 286 -2.11 -10.75 5.80
N LEU A 287 -2.66 -9.54 5.84
CA LEU A 287 -2.08 -8.41 6.58
C LEU A 287 -2.24 -8.53 8.10
N ARG A 288 -2.93 -9.57 8.58
CA ARG A 288 -3.29 -9.77 9.98
C ARG A 288 -4.09 -8.59 10.55
N GLU A 289 -5.02 -8.11 9.73
CA GLU A 289 -5.88 -6.96 10.03
C GLU A 289 -7.34 -7.38 10.11
N ASP A 290 -8.08 -6.75 11.01
CA ASP A 290 -9.53 -6.98 11.16
C ASP A 290 -10.30 -6.09 10.18
N PRO A 291 -11.08 -6.65 9.23
CA PRO A 291 -11.90 -5.88 8.30
C PRO A 291 -12.79 -4.81 8.98
N CYS A 292 -13.28 -5.09 10.18
CA CYS A 292 -14.24 -4.25 10.88
C CYS A 292 -13.62 -2.95 11.42
N LEU A 293 -12.32 -2.96 11.72
CA LEU A 293 -11.57 -1.73 12.04
C LEU A 293 -11.51 -0.73 10.89
N PHE A 294 -11.71 -1.23 9.67
CA PHE A 294 -11.59 -0.45 8.44
C PHE A 294 -12.93 -0.21 7.76
N ALA A 295 -14.05 -0.64 8.36
CA ALA A 295 -15.38 -0.55 7.76
C ALA A 295 -15.82 0.92 7.59
N ASP A 296 -15.57 1.79 8.57
CA ASP A 296 -15.91 3.22 8.53
C ASP A 296 -14.79 4.10 7.97
N LYS A 297 -13.65 3.51 7.61
CA LYS A 297 -12.44 4.21 7.15
C LYS A 297 -12.47 4.35 5.65
N LYS A 298 -12.54 5.58 5.13
CA LYS A 298 -12.65 5.83 3.68
C LYS A 298 -11.43 5.29 2.92
N GLU A 299 -11.67 4.46 1.91
CA GLU A 299 -10.66 3.99 0.97
C GLU A 299 -10.01 5.17 0.26
N ILE A 300 -8.70 5.12 0.06
CA ILE A 300 -7.97 6.11 -0.73
C ILE A 300 -8.12 5.81 -2.23
N GLN A 301 -8.08 6.83 -3.08
CA GLN A 301 -7.96 6.61 -4.51
C GLN A 301 -6.49 6.58 -4.92
N ALA A 302 -5.92 5.40 -5.12
CA ALA A 302 -4.55 5.26 -5.62
C ALA A 302 -4.37 5.76 -7.07
N THR A 303 -5.40 6.39 -7.66
CA THR A 303 -5.36 7.10 -8.94
C THR A 303 -4.36 8.26 -8.94
N PHE A 304 -4.13 8.87 -7.79
CA PHE A 304 -3.09 9.87 -7.60
C PHE A 304 -2.47 9.71 -6.22
N PHE A 305 -1.14 9.71 -6.14
CA PHE A 305 -0.43 9.80 -4.88
C PHE A 305 0.95 10.41 -5.09
N MET A 306 1.51 10.93 -4.01
CA MET A 306 2.90 11.36 -3.95
C MET A 306 3.59 10.66 -2.80
N LEU A 307 4.81 10.21 -3.05
CA LEU A 307 5.65 9.57 -2.06
C LEU A 307 7.03 10.20 -2.11
N TYR A 308 7.46 10.75 -0.99
CA TYR A 308 8.80 11.26 -0.77
C TYR A 308 9.60 10.22 0.01
N ARG A 309 10.79 9.90 -0.48
CA ARG A 309 11.65 8.85 0.07
C ARG A 309 12.26 9.32 1.37
N THR A 310 11.88 8.64 2.44
CA THR A 310 12.50 8.68 3.75
C THR A 310 12.67 7.25 4.23
N ARG A 311 13.46 7.03 5.27
CA ARG A 311 13.57 5.70 5.88
C ARG A 311 12.19 5.18 6.28
N PHE A 312 11.39 6.06 6.90
CA PHE A 312 10.03 5.79 7.29
C PHE A 312 9.13 5.38 6.10
N THR A 313 9.07 6.16 5.02
CA THR A 313 8.17 5.83 3.90
C THR A 313 8.59 4.56 3.18
N ILE A 314 9.89 4.27 3.10
CA ILE A 314 10.38 3.02 2.51
C ILE A 314 10.08 1.81 3.39
N GLU A 315 10.43 1.86 4.67
CA GLU A 315 10.31 0.71 5.58
C GLU A 315 8.85 0.43 5.98
N THR A 316 8.04 1.47 6.17
CA THR A 316 6.71 1.34 6.77
C THR A 316 5.57 1.43 5.75
N ILE A 317 5.78 2.08 4.60
CA ILE A 317 4.75 2.17 3.55
C ILE A 317 5.11 1.28 2.36
N MET A 318 6.26 1.53 1.73
CA MET A 318 6.60 0.84 0.48
C MET A 318 6.92 -0.63 0.67
N ARG A 319 7.67 -1.01 1.71
CA ARG A 319 8.00 -2.42 1.97
C ARG A 319 6.75 -3.30 2.08
N PRO A 320 5.77 -3.03 2.97
CA PRO A 320 4.56 -3.86 3.03
C PRO A 320 3.71 -3.79 1.75
N TRP A 321 3.62 -2.63 1.10
CA TRP A 321 2.85 -2.50 -0.14
C TRP A 321 3.46 -3.31 -1.30
N VAL A 322 4.78 -3.28 -1.43
CA VAL A 322 5.54 -4.06 -2.42
C VAL A 322 5.53 -5.55 -2.07
N SER A 323 5.71 -5.92 -0.80
CA SER A 323 5.59 -7.33 -0.37
C SER A 323 4.22 -7.91 -0.71
N CYS A 324 3.16 -7.13 -0.50
CA CYS A 324 1.80 -7.53 -0.84
C CYS A 324 1.57 -7.65 -2.36
N ALA A 325 2.21 -6.80 -3.16
CA ALA A 325 2.15 -6.88 -4.63
C ALA A 325 2.86 -8.11 -5.19
N LEU A 326 3.95 -8.53 -4.53
CA LEU A 326 4.79 -9.67 -4.93
C LEU A 326 4.29 -11.01 -4.37
N THR A 327 3.31 -11.01 -3.48
CA THR A 327 2.78 -12.23 -2.88
C THR A 327 1.39 -12.55 -3.39
N SER A 328 1.24 -13.72 -4.03
CA SER A 328 -0.09 -14.26 -4.35
C SER A 328 -0.83 -14.59 -3.05
N GLY A 329 -2.04 -14.05 -2.86
CA GLY A 329 -2.78 -14.15 -1.61
C GLY A 329 -2.87 -12.83 -0.82
N CYS A 330 -2.19 -11.76 -1.25
CA CYS A 330 -2.30 -10.45 -0.61
C CYS A 330 -3.04 -9.42 -1.47
N MET A 331 -2.35 -8.78 -2.42
CA MET A 331 -2.96 -7.77 -3.31
C MET A 331 -3.72 -8.43 -4.45
N TYR A 332 -3.22 -9.57 -4.94
CA TYR A 332 -3.88 -10.39 -5.93
C TYR A 332 -3.98 -11.81 -5.39
N PHE A 333 -5.09 -12.48 -5.69
CA PHE A 333 -5.28 -13.90 -5.47
C PHE A 333 -6.14 -14.48 -6.60
N PRO A 334 -6.05 -15.80 -6.90
CA PRO A 334 -6.84 -16.41 -7.97
C PRO A 334 -8.34 -16.09 -7.86
N GLY A 335 -8.90 -15.47 -8.90
CA GLY A 335 -10.32 -15.12 -8.97
C GLY A 335 -10.67 -13.70 -8.50
N SER A 336 -9.74 -13.00 -7.82
CA SER A 336 -9.91 -11.62 -7.34
C SER A 336 -10.32 -10.63 -8.43
N GLN A 337 -9.88 -10.83 -9.68
CA GLN A 337 -10.21 -9.99 -10.84
C GLN A 337 -11.71 -9.91 -11.16
N SER A 338 -12.49 -10.88 -10.71
CA SER A 338 -13.96 -10.87 -10.84
C SER A 338 -14.65 -9.98 -9.80
N ARG A 339 -13.93 -9.58 -8.75
CA ARG A 339 -14.43 -8.78 -7.61
C ARG A 339 -14.16 -7.28 -7.73
N ILE A 340 -13.75 -6.80 -8.90
CA ILE A 340 -13.41 -5.37 -9.11
C ILE A 340 -14.63 -4.43 -9.00
N SER A 341 -15.81 -4.95 -9.32
CA SER A 341 -17.06 -4.18 -9.33
C SER A 341 -17.57 -4.00 -7.92
N CYS A 342 -17.78 -2.73 -7.54
CA CYS A 342 -18.34 -2.36 -6.24
C CYS A 342 -19.80 -1.87 -6.35
N ALA A 343 -20.54 -2.32 -7.36
CA ALA A 343 -21.91 -1.84 -7.62
C ALA A 343 -22.95 -2.36 -6.61
N ASN A 344 -22.73 -3.55 -6.03
CA ASN A 344 -23.66 -4.19 -5.10
C ASN A 344 -23.06 -4.18 -3.69
N GLN A 345 -23.41 -3.17 -2.90
CA GLN A 345 -22.87 -2.95 -1.55
C GLN A 345 -23.56 -3.86 -0.53
N ASN A 346 -23.13 -5.11 -0.42
CA ASN A 346 -23.66 -6.03 0.60
C ASN A 346 -22.52 -6.60 1.44
N GLY A 347 -22.36 -6.07 2.65
CA GLY A 347 -21.45 -6.61 3.66
C GLY A 347 -19.96 -6.35 3.42
N LEU A 348 -19.15 -6.79 4.37
CA LEU A 348 -17.69 -6.63 4.36
C LEU A 348 -17.05 -7.40 3.21
N GLY A 349 -16.03 -6.79 2.63
CA GLY A 349 -15.25 -7.34 1.51
C GLY A 349 -16.05 -7.71 0.27
N PHE A 350 -17.20 -7.08 0.03
CA PHE A 350 -18.06 -7.38 -1.11
C PHE A 350 -17.34 -7.19 -2.47
N CYS A 351 -16.43 -6.22 -2.56
CA CYS A 351 -15.55 -6.03 -3.71
C CYS A 351 -14.08 -5.94 -3.28
N HIS A 352 -13.17 -5.90 -4.25
CA HIS A 352 -11.74 -5.77 -3.99
C HIS A 352 -11.10 -4.71 -4.88
N ARG A 353 -10.37 -3.77 -4.26
CA ARG A 353 -9.70 -2.64 -4.92
C ARG A 353 -8.17 -2.72 -4.89
N PHE A 354 -7.62 -3.91 -4.65
CA PHE A 354 -6.23 -4.27 -4.94
C PHE A 354 -5.20 -3.31 -4.30
N ASP A 355 -4.44 -2.57 -5.12
CA ASP A 355 -3.42 -1.61 -4.71
C ASP A 355 -3.98 -0.53 -3.77
N GLN A 356 -5.20 -0.05 -4.06
CA GLN A 356 -5.91 0.93 -3.25
C GLN A 356 -6.26 0.36 -1.86
N SER A 357 -6.74 -0.88 -1.81
CA SER A 357 -7.12 -1.56 -0.57
C SER A 357 -5.92 -1.64 0.38
N VAL A 358 -4.81 -2.17 -0.12
CA VAL A 358 -3.59 -2.41 0.68
C VAL A 358 -2.99 -1.09 1.15
N LEU A 359 -2.87 -0.10 0.25
CA LEU A 359 -2.34 1.21 0.63
C LEU A 359 -3.24 1.91 1.65
N SER A 360 -4.57 1.77 1.52
CA SER A 360 -5.52 2.33 2.50
C SER A 360 -5.35 1.69 3.88
N ILE A 361 -5.23 0.37 3.97
CA ILE A 361 -5.03 -0.36 5.24
C ILE A 361 -3.75 0.15 5.92
N ILE A 362 -2.64 0.21 5.18
CA ILE A 362 -1.34 0.69 5.70
C ILE A 362 -1.48 2.13 6.24
N LEU A 363 -2.07 3.04 5.46
CA LEU A 363 -2.16 4.44 5.85
C LEU A 363 -3.14 4.65 7.02
N TRP A 364 -4.27 3.94 7.06
CA TRP A 364 -5.23 4.06 8.16
C TRP A 364 -4.68 3.50 9.46
N ARG A 365 -3.92 2.40 9.37
CA ARG A 365 -3.16 1.87 10.50
C ARG A 365 -2.15 2.88 11.02
N LEU A 366 -1.41 3.57 10.14
CA LEU A 366 -0.41 4.57 10.54
C LEU A 366 -1.01 5.83 11.17
N TYR A 367 -1.91 6.47 10.43
CA TYR A 367 -2.30 7.84 10.76
C TYR A 367 -3.58 7.90 11.60
N HIS A 368 -4.46 6.90 11.50
CA HIS A 368 -5.72 6.80 12.25
C HIS A 368 -6.42 8.15 12.50
N ALA A 369 -6.28 8.74 13.69
CA ALA A 369 -6.88 10.04 14.05
C ALA A 369 -6.36 11.22 13.20
N ASP A 370 -5.11 11.17 12.75
CA ASP A 370 -4.42 12.18 11.95
C ASP A 370 -4.50 11.91 10.44
N PHE A 371 -5.38 11.01 9.98
CA PHE A 371 -5.45 10.62 8.57
C PHE A 371 -5.71 11.80 7.61
N GLY A 372 -6.37 12.87 8.08
CA GLY A 372 -6.54 14.11 7.32
C GLY A 372 -5.22 14.75 6.88
N ARG A 373 -4.12 14.49 7.59
CA ARG A 373 -2.78 15.00 7.27
C ARG A 373 -2.28 14.51 5.92
N VAL A 374 -2.64 13.31 5.48
CA VAL A 374 -2.14 12.74 4.21
C VAL A 374 -3.00 13.10 3.01
N TYR A 375 -4.09 13.86 3.18
CA TYR A 375 -4.96 14.26 2.09
C TYR A 375 -4.39 15.41 1.25
N ILE A 376 -4.70 15.33 -0.05
CA ILE A 376 -4.48 16.39 -1.02
C ILE A 376 -5.75 17.24 -1.12
N PRO A 377 -5.65 18.57 -1.00
CA PRO A 377 -6.76 19.48 -1.30
C PRO A 377 -7.24 19.35 -2.76
N GLU A 378 -8.55 19.42 -2.99
CA GLU A 378 -9.18 19.21 -4.32
C GLU A 378 -8.87 20.30 -5.39
N THR A 379 -7.97 21.23 -5.11
CA THR A 379 -7.71 22.41 -5.94
C THR A 379 -6.75 22.15 -7.11
N PHE A 380 -5.89 21.12 -7.03
CA PHE A 380 -4.79 20.93 -7.99
C PHE A 380 -5.20 20.20 -9.26
N PHE A 381 -6.05 19.18 -9.13
CA PHE A 381 -6.46 18.30 -10.22
C PHE A 381 -7.84 17.72 -9.95
N HIS A 382 -8.40 17.02 -10.92
CA HIS A 382 -9.59 16.20 -10.77
C HIS A 382 -9.42 14.87 -11.50
N ILE A 383 -10.24 13.89 -11.11
CA ILE A 383 -10.27 12.57 -11.74
C ILE A 383 -11.38 12.57 -12.78
N GLN A 384 -11.02 12.38 -14.04
CA GLN A 384 -11.96 12.35 -15.17
C GLN A 384 -11.82 11.02 -15.93
N ARG A 385 -12.49 9.99 -15.40
CA ARG A 385 -12.50 8.65 -16.00
C ARG A 385 -13.21 8.66 -17.36
N ASN A 386 -12.71 7.86 -18.29
CA ASN A 386 -13.22 7.70 -19.66
C ASN A 386 -13.05 8.93 -20.56
N HIS A 387 -12.35 9.99 -20.11
CA HIS A 387 -12.03 11.12 -20.98
C HIS A 387 -10.85 10.78 -21.88
N ILE A 388 -11.16 10.55 -23.16
CA ILE A 388 -10.19 10.15 -24.19
C ILE A 388 -9.77 11.32 -25.09
N ALA A 389 -8.57 11.25 -25.67
CA ALA A 389 -8.10 12.16 -26.70
C ALA A 389 -7.26 11.42 -27.77
N ARG A 390 -7.34 11.89 -29.02
CA ARG A 390 -6.44 11.54 -30.13
C ARG A 390 -5.36 12.62 -30.28
N TYR A 391 -4.60 12.80 -29.21
CA TYR A 391 -3.67 13.92 -29.07
C TYR A 391 -2.43 13.75 -29.95
N PHE A 392 -1.92 12.54 -30.07
CA PHE A 392 -0.74 12.27 -30.88
C PHE A 392 -1.02 12.45 -32.36
N GLU A 393 -2.17 11.98 -32.85
CA GLU A 393 -2.59 12.23 -34.23
C GLU A 393 -2.76 13.73 -34.52
N TYR A 394 -3.23 14.50 -33.53
CA TYR A 394 -3.26 15.96 -33.63
C TYR A 394 -1.85 16.57 -33.74
N LEU A 395 -0.88 16.10 -32.95
CA LEU A 395 0.50 16.57 -33.00
C LEU A 395 1.18 16.26 -34.34
N GLU A 396 0.95 15.07 -34.91
CA GLU A 396 1.47 14.71 -36.22
C GLU A 396 0.93 15.62 -37.32
N LYS A 397 -0.38 15.88 -37.33
CA LYS A 397 -0.99 16.81 -38.29
C LYS A 397 -0.45 18.21 -38.14
N LYS A 398 -0.22 18.67 -36.90
CA LYS A 398 0.33 20.01 -36.63
C LYS A 398 1.78 20.16 -37.06
N ASN A 399 2.60 19.12 -36.94
CA ASN A 399 4.02 19.17 -37.31
C ASN A 399 4.27 18.98 -38.82
N ASN A 400 3.28 18.48 -39.56
CA ASN A 400 3.29 18.34 -41.02
C ASN A 400 2.69 19.56 -41.76
N LEU A 401 2.20 20.56 -41.02
CA LEU A 401 1.76 21.87 -41.49
C LEU A 401 2.82 22.91 -41.07
#